data_AF-M7NI00-F1
#
_entry.id   AF-M7NI00-F1
#
_cell.length_a   1.000
_cell.length_b   1.000
_cell.length_c   1.000
_cell.angle_alpha   90.00
_cell.angle_beta   90.00
_cell.angle_gamma   90.00
#
_symmetry.space_group_name_H-M   'P 1'
#
loop_
_entity.id
_entity.type
_entity.pdbx_description
1 polymer ?
#
loop_
_entity_poly.entity_id
_entity_poly.type
_entity_poly.pdbx_seq_one_letter_code
_entity_poly.pdbx_strand_id
1 'polypeptide(L)'
;MSHELELTLLNSSPQINKTINLNDELPAKVLKGILQTAFGRESTKLDEWTVVLTLRPVREKPGTVFSGETEVSLQRQGSGPVADHRPLVRQFDEYGEYYGYADFDYDDEFYWPRQEKPNPDIQFKELLKEARKVASDKPWTVLPSNQIFLCEDYHKEMFFVSITGHEGEELGVEIYREWDGFRYLLGNREGPSPEPGGLVVTFQERQDMTEEDLCFFKRLNCSFVGKRWPKLRVLQEGEEPRLPDPDEAKILIWLFSCVRSMSSKARKGQEIPVPAKEQKIAAFKSWEMKTQIRDVSEFTTPAVDD
;
A
#
# COMPACT_ATOMS: atom_id res chain seq x y z
N MET A 1 25.05 5.39 -17.38
CA MET A 1 24.94 3.94 -17.09
C MET A 1 23.62 3.48 -17.68
N SER A 2 23.62 2.49 -18.57
CA SER A 2 22.39 1.96 -19.16
C SER A 2 21.66 1.06 -18.15
N HIS A 3 20.37 1.29 -17.95
CA HIS A 3 19.52 0.48 -17.09
C HIS A 3 18.46 -0.23 -17.92
N GLU A 4 18.11 -1.47 -17.55
CA GLU A 4 16.95 -2.17 -18.08
C GLU A 4 15.81 -2.05 -17.06
N LEU A 5 14.68 -1.48 -17.49
CA LEU A 5 13.45 -1.43 -16.71
C LEU A 5 12.53 -2.56 -17.17
N GLU A 6 12.29 -3.52 -16.30
CA GLU A 6 11.31 -4.58 -16.51
C GLU A 6 9.97 -4.18 -15.88
N LEU A 7 8.92 -4.19 -16.70
CA LEU A 7 7.55 -3.87 -16.35
C LEU A 7 6.70 -5.14 -16.39
N THR A 8 6.06 -5.48 -15.28
CA THR A 8 5.12 -6.62 -15.21
C THR A 8 3.72 -6.13 -14.87
N LEU A 9 2.75 -6.46 -15.71
CA LEU A 9 1.34 -6.21 -15.45
C LEU A 9 0.73 -7.38 -14.67
N LEU A 10 0.41 -7.17 -13.39
CA LEU A 10 -0.04 -8.24 -12.49
C LEU A 10 -1.48 -8.70 -12.76
N ASN A 11 -2.30 -7.84 -13.37
CA ASN A 11 -3.74 -8.05 -13.52
C ASN A 11 -4.12 -8.70 -14.85
N SER A 12 -3.16 -9.14 -15.68
CA SER A 12 -3.43 -9.83 -16.94
C SER A 12 -3.15 -11.34 -16.83
N SER A 13 -3.98 -12.15 -17.50
CA SER A 13 -3.74 -13.59 -17.68
C SER A 13 -3.77 -13.92 -19.18
N PRO A 14 -2.62 -14.27 -19.80
CA PRO A 14 -1.30 -14.44 -19.19
C PRO A 14 -0.67 -13.12 -18.72
N GLN A 15 0.32 -13.22 -17.82
CA GLN A 15 1.10 -12.05 -17.38
C GLN A 15 1.85 -11.44 -18.56
N ILE A 16 1.75 -10.12 -18.71
CA ILE A 16 2.42 -9.37 -19.77
C ILE A 16 3.66 -8.71 -19.17
N ASN A 17 4.83 -9.08 -19.69
CA ASN A 17 6.13 -8.50 -19.33
C ASN A 17 6.66 -7.65 -20.50
N LYS A 18 7.20 -6.46 -20.19
CA LYS A 18 7.85 -5.57 -21.15
C LYS A 18 9.17 -5.07 -20.57
N THR A 19 10.23 -5.10 -21.37
CA THR A 19 11.55 -4.57 -20.98
C THR A 19 11.86 -3.33 -21.81
N ILE A 20 12.33 -2.28 -21.16
CA ILE A 20 12.69 -1.01 -21.80
C ILE A 20 14.11 -0.64 -21.39
N ASN A 21 14.93 -0.29 -22.37
CA ASN A 21 16.29 0.20 -22.15
C ASN A 21 16.24 1.70 -21.85
N LEU A 22 16.80 2.09 -20.71
CA LEU A 22 16.93 3.48 -20.27
C LEU A 22 18.38 3.93 -20.47
N ASN A 23 18.56 4.91 -21.34
CA ASN A 23 19.89 5.47 -21.61
C ASN A 23 20.25 6.59 -20.61
N ASP A 24 19.25 7.25 -20.00
CA ASP A 24 19.43 8.40 -19.08
C ASP A 24 18.39 8.42 -17.94
N GLU A 25 18.55 9.35 -16.99
CA GLU A 25 17.60 9.57 -15.88
C GLU A 25 16.20 9.89 -16.40
N LEU A 26 15.19 9.20 -15.85
CA LEU A 26 13.83 9.27 -16.36
C LEU A 26 12.94 10.15 -15.46
N PRO A 27 12.47 11.31 -15.95
CA PRO A 27 11.55 12.14 -15.18
C PRO A 27 10.24 11.37 -14.94
N ALA A 28 9.68 11.45 -13.73
CA ALA A 28 8.44 10.76 -13.36
C ALA A 28 7.27 11.03 -14.34
N LYS A 29 7.24 12.21 -14.97
CA LYS A 29 6.25 12.58 -15.99
C LYS A 29 6.36 11.74 -17.28
N VAL A 30 7.56 11.28 -17.64
CA VAL A 30 7.81 10.44 -18.81
C VAL A 30 7.38 9.00 -18.57
N LEU A 31 7.45 8.53 -17.32
CA LEU A 31 7.10 7.17 -16.92
C LEU A 31 5.63 6.82 -17.29
N LYS A 32 4.70 7.76 -17.11
CA LYS A 32 3.29 7.57 -17.48
C LYS A 32 3.11 7.36 -18.99
N GLY A 33 3.80 8.14 -19.82
CA GLY A 33 3.77 8.00 -21.27
C GLY A 33 4.40 6.68 -21.74
N ILE A 34 5.48 6.26 -21.09
CA ILE A 34 6.14 4.99 -21.35
C ILE A 34 5.22 3.82 -21.00
N LEU A 35 4.57 3.84 -19.83
CA LEU A 35 3.64 2.78 -19.44
C LEU A 35 2.44 2.69 -20.39
N GLN A 36 1.88 3.83 -20.80
CA GLN A 36 0.81 3.89 -21.81
C GLN A 36 1.26 3.37 -23.18
N THR A 37 2.52 3.61 -23.57
CA THR A 37 3.08 3.12 -24.83
C THR A 37 3.37 1.62 -24.76
N ALA A 38 3.91 1.14 -23.64
CA ALA A 38 4.33 -0.25 -23.45
C ALA A 38 3.15 -1.22 -23.35
N PHE A 39 2.04 -0.79 -22.73
CA PHE A 39 0.83 -1.59 -22.54
C PHE A 39 -0.34 -1.16 -23.45
N GLY A 40 -0.18 -0.07 -24.22
CA GLY A 40 -1.07 0.32 -25.31
C GLY A 40 -2.57 0.27 -24.99
N ARG A 41 -3.34 -0.44 -25.84
CA ARG A 41 -4.80 -0.65 -25.70
C ARG A 41 -5.19 -1.55 -24.53
N GLU A 42 -4.24 -2.30 -23.96
CA GLU A 42 -4.50 -3.22 -22.85
C GLU A 42 -4.75 -2.45 -21.54
N SER A 43 -4.13 -1.27 -21.37
CA SER A 43 -4.38 -0.40 -20.21
C SER A 43 -5.72 0.35 -20.28
N THR A 44 -6.30 0.54 -21.48
CA THR A 44 -7.58 1.25 -21.64
C THR A 44 -8.81 0.43 -21.25
N LYS A 45 -8.66 -0.88 -21.00
CA LYS A 45 -9.74 -1.79 -20.60
C LYS A 45 -9.73 -2.15 -19.12
N LEU A 46 -8.77 -1.64 -18.36
CA LEU A 46 -8.60 -1.91 -16.93
C LEU A 46 -8.88 -0.63 -16.16
N ASP A 47 -9.91 -0.66 -15.31
CA ASP A 47 -10.28 0.49 -14.47
C ASP A 47 -9.16 0.85 -13.48
N GLU A 48 -8.38 -0.14 -13.04
CA GLU A 48 -7.20 0.00 -12.16
C GLU A 48 -6.12 -1.03 -12.55
N TRP A 49 -4.86 -0.61 -12.55
CA TRP A 49 -3.72 -1.47 -12.91
C TRP A 49 -2.53 -1.22 -11.98
N THR A 50 -1.94 -2.33 -11.52
CA THR A 50 -0.72 -2.33 -10.70
C THR A 50 0.44 -2.81 -11.56
N VAL A 51 1.47 -1.99 -11.68
CA VAL A 51 2.70 -2.30 -12.40
C VAL A 51 3.83 -2.47 -11.41
N VAL A 52 4.54 -3.61 -11.48
CA VAL A 52 5.78 -3.80 -10.75
C VAL A 52 6.93 -3.31 -11.61
N LEU A 53 7.74 -2.42 -11.05
CA LEU A 53 8.93 -1.84 -11.67
C LEU A 53 10.16 -2.53 -11.11
N THR A 54 10.87 -3.30 -11.94
CA THR A 54 12.16 -3.89 -11.54
C THR A 54 13.27 -3.26 -12.37
N LEU A 55 14.19 -2.56 -11.71
CA LEU A 55 15.36 -1.97 -12.36
C LEU A 55 16.53 -2.98 -12.31
N ARG A 56 17.07 -3.35 -13.47
CA ARG A 56 18.24 -4.22 -13.58
C ARG A 56 19.41 -3.43 -14.20
N PRO A 57 20.62 -3.50 -13.61
CA PRO A 57 21.81 -2.96 -14.26
C PRO A 57 22.14 -3.82 -15.49
N VAL A 58 22.36 -3.18 -16.64
CA VAL A 58 22.79 -3.88 -17.86
C VAL A 58 24.22 -4.34 -17.65
N ARG A 59 24.44 -5.67 -17.58
CA ARG A 59 25.79 -6.22 -17.65
C ARG A 59 26.24 -6.09 -19.10
N GLU A 60 27.26 -5.26 -19.37
CA GLU A 60 27.89 -5.19 -20.69
C GLU A 60 28.26 -6.61 -21.12
N LYS A 61 27.67 -7.07 -22.23
CA LYS A 61 28.13 -8.30 -22.87
C LYS A 61 29.55 -8.02 -23.37
N PRO A 62 30.58 -8.78 -22.96
CA PRO A 62 31.91 -8.59 -23.51
C PRO A 62 31.84 -8.78 -25.02
N GLY A 63 32.15 -7.70 -25.75
CA GLY A 63 32.00 -7.63 -27.19
C GLY A 63 32.88 -8.65 -27.91
N THR A 64 32.30 -9.31 -28.91
CA THR A 64 33.02 -10.08 -29.91
C THR A 64 33.97 -9.15 -30.65
N VAL A 65 35.28 -9.38 -30.49
CA VAL A 65 36.34 -8.63 -31.17
C VAL A 65 36.27 -8.91 -32.66
N PHE A 66 36.01 -7.86 -33.46
CA PHE A 66 36.26 -7.88 -34.90
C PHE A 66 37.63 -7.22 -35.16
N SER A 67 38.58 -8.02 -35.64
CA SER A 67 39.88 -7.56 -36.13
C SER A 67 39.75 -7.12 -37.60
N GLY A 68 40.03 -5.85 -37.87
CA GLY A 68 40.25 -5.33 -39.22
C GLY A 68 41.43 -4.37 -39.19
N GLU A 69 42.53 -4.77 -39.81
CA GLU A 69 43.74 -3.96 -40.02
C GLU A 69 43.47 -2.84 -41.02
N THR A 70 43.96 -1.62 -40.78
CA THR A 70 44.47 -0.73 -41.85
C THR A 70 45.45 0.30 -41.27
N GLU A 71 46.51 0.53 -42.04
CA GLU A 71 47.71 1.31 -41.77
C GLU A 71 47.54 2.84 -41.66
N VAL A 72 48.32 3.39 -40.72
CA VAL A 72 49.21 4.58 -40.76
C VAL A 72 48.90 5.76 -41.69
N SER A 73 48.84 6.97 -41.11
CA SER A 73 49.54 8.17 -41.62
C SER A 73 49.75 9.21 -40.50
N LEU A 74 51.01 9.61 -40.32
CA LEU A 74 51.49 10.68 -39.44
C LEU A 74 51.12 12.08 -39.96
N GLN A 75 50.80 13.00 -39.05
CA GLN A 75 51.32 14.38 -39.12
C GLN A 75 51.37 15.06 -37.74
N ARG A 76 52.52 15.70 -37.47
CA ARG A 76 52.91 16.47 -36.29
C ARG A 76 52.51 17.94 -36.41
N GLN A 77 52.63 18.65 -35.26
CA GLN A 77 52.66 20.11 -35.00
C GLN A 77 51.31 20.65 -34.48
N GLY A 78 51.22 21.47 -33.43
CA GLY A 78 52.25 22.24 -32.75
C GLY A 78 51.75 22.80 -31.40
N SER A 79 52.57 23.68 -30.85
CA SER A 79 52.71 24.06 -29.45
C SER A 79 52.09 25.42 -29.07
N GLY A 80 51.47 25.47 -27.88
CA GLY A 80 51.36 26.64 -26.96
C GLY A 80 50.32 27.73 -27.27
N PRO A 81 50.09 28.73 -26.38
CA PRO A 81 50.49 28.86 -24.98
C PRO A 81 49.32 29.19 -24.00
N VAL A 82 49.69 29.23 -22.71
CA VAL A 82 48.94 29.64 -21.52
C VAL A 82 48.50 31.11 -21.61
N ALA A 83 47.25 31.40 -21.23
CA ALA A 83 46.77 32.76 -20.97
C ALA A 83 45.98 32.84 -19.65
N ASP A 84 46.41 33.83 -18.90
CA ASP A 84 46.11 34.23 -17.54
C ASP A 84 44.88 35.14 -17.52
N HIS A 85 43.89 34.87 -16.68
CA HIS A 85 42.76 35.78 -16.46
C HIS A 85 42.53 36.06 -14.98
N ARG A 86 42.99 37.25 -14.59
CA ARG A 86 42.71 37.95 -13.33
C ARG A 86 41.23 38.32 -13.20
N PRO A 87 40.72 38.50 -11.97
CA PRO A 87 39.35 38.94 -11.70
C PRO A 87 39.19 40.45 -11.93
N LEU A 88 38.12 40.83 -12.63
CA LEU A 88 37.68 42.22 -12.75
C LEU A 88 36.93 42.65 -11.49
N VAL A 89 37.60 43.48 -10.69
CA VAL A 89 37.00 44.36 -9.70
C VAL A 89 36.18 45.41 -10.44
N ARG A 90 34.86 45.46 -10.22
CA ARG A 90 34.03 46.62 -10.59
C ARG A 90 33.88 47.51 -9.37
N GLN A 91 34.43 48.71 -9.49
CA GLN A 91 34.21 49.84 -8.59
C GLN A 91 32.78 50.34 -8.71
N PHE A 92 32.28 50.80 -7.56
CA PHE A 92 31.06 51.53 -7.33
C PHE A 92 31.19 52.95 -7.90
N ASP A 93 30.20 53.38 -8.70
CA ASP A 93 29.82 54.78 -8.88
C ASP A 93 28.35 54.84 -8.38
N GLU A 94 28.09 55.36 -7.17
CA GLU A 94 27.79 56.77 -6.85
C GLU A 94 26.68 57.43 -7.69
N TYR A 95 25.54 57.62 -7.02
CA TYR A 95 24.45 58.59 -7.23
C TYR A 95 23.62 58.54 -8.52
N GLY A 96 22.35 58.21 -8.33
CA GLY A 96 21.26 58.47 -9.26
C GLY A 96 19.92 58.20 -8.60
N GLU A 97 19.40 59.19 -7.89
CA GLU A 97 18.05 59.22 -7.34
C GLU A 97 17.01 58.79 -8.38
N TYR A 98 16.28 57.72 -8.07
CA TYR A 98 14.97 57.48 -8.68
C TYR A 98 14.10 56.71 -7.70
N TYR A 99 13.46 57.43 -6.77
CA TYR A 99 12.33 56.95 -6.00
C TYR A 99 11.11 56.85 -6.94
N GLY A 100 11.10 55.80 -7.75
CA GLY A 100 9.87 55.27 -8.31
C GLY A 100 9.28 54.32 -7.27
N TYR A 101 8.30 54.79 -6.51
CA TYR A 101 7.37 53.93 -5.79
C TYR A 101 6.74 52.99 -6.81
N ALA A 102 7.33 51.80 -6.96
CA ALA A 102 6.59 50.69 -7.48
C ALA A 102 5.65 50.29 -6.35
N ASP A 103 4.38 50.63 -6.51
CA ASP A 103 3.24 49.98 -5.85
C ASP A 103 3.30 48.49 -6.20
N PHE A 104 4.24 47.78 -5.58
CA PHE A 104 4.16 46.35 -5.41
C PHE A 104 3.23 46.16 -4.23
N ASP A 105 1.93 46.06 -4.55
CA ASP A 105 0.94 45.47 -3.68
C ASP A 105 1.43 44.05 -3.34
N TYR A 106 2.22 43.94 -2.27
CA TYR A 106 2.67 42.70 -1.65
C TYR A 106 1.49 42.01 -0.92
N ASP A 107 0.34 41.93 -1.61
CA ASP A 107 -0.79 41.05 -1.30
C ASP A 107 -0.77 39.82 -2.23
N ASP A 108 0.37 39.52 -2.84
CA ASP A 108 0.68 38.15 -3.28
C ASP A 108 1.05 37.33 -2.02
N GLU A 109 0.05 37.15 -1.16
CA GLU A 109 -0.01 36.00 -0.26
C GLU A 109 0.21 34.78 -1.14
N PHE A 110 1.44 34.26 -1.07
CA PHE A 110 1.89 32.98 -1.60
C PHE A 110 0.72 31.99 -1.57
N TYR A 111 0.01 31.89 -2.70
CA TYR A 111 -1.19 31.09 -2.87
C TYR A 111 -0.73 29.64 -3.00
N TRP A 112 -0.20 29.08 -1.92
CA TRP A 112 -0.15 27.64 -1.75
C TRP A 112 -1.61 27.21 -1.90
N PRO A 113 -1.98 26.48 -2.97
CA PRO A 113 -3.35 26.02 -3.11
C PRO A 113 -3.70 25.33 -1.81
N ARG A 114 -4.65 25.91 -1.09
CA ARG A 114 -5.10 25.41 0.21
C ARG A 114 -5.42 23.95 -0.03
N GLN A 115 -4.59 23.04 0.50
CA GLN A 115 -4.81 21.62 0.29
C GLN A 115 -6.19 21.32 0.86
N GLU A 116 -7.17 21.10 -0.03
CA GLU A 116 -8.51 20.72 0.37
C GLU A 116 -8.35 19.47 1.20
N LYS A 117 -8.74 19.54 2.48
CA LYS A 117 -8.67 18.38 3.37
C LYS A 117 -9.42 17.24 2.68
N PRO A 118 -8.79 16.07 2.50
CA PRO A 118 -9.42 14.97 1.77
C PRO A 118 -10.76 14.65 2.43
N ASN A 119 -11.82 14.58 1.62
CA ASN A 119 -13.16 14.27 2.11
C ASN A 119 -13.16 12.86 2.72
N PRO A 120 -13.41 12.69 4.04
CA PRO A 120 -13.37 11.39 4.71
C PRO A 120 -14.39 10.40 4.13
N ASP A 121 -15.49 10.88 3.55
CA ASP A 121 -16.51 10.03 2.94
C ASP A 121 -15.98 9.20 1.76
N ILE A 122 -14.91 9.66 1.09
CA ILE A 122 -14.29 8.90 0.00
C ILE A 122 -13.70 7.59 0.54
N GLN A 123 -13.00 7.65 1.67
CA GLN A 123 -12.37 6.48 2.30
C GLN A 123 -13.42 5.50 2.82
N PHE A 124 -14.49 6.01 3.44
CA PHE A 124 -15.57 5.13 3.90
C PHE A 124 -16.31 4.45 2.74
N LYS A 125 -16.53 5.13 1.61
CA LYS A 125 -17.10 4.50 0.41
C LYS A 125 -16.22 3.37 -0.12
N GLU A 126 -14.91 3.58 -0.14
CA GLU A 126 -13.95 2.56 -0.52
C GLU A 126 -13.94 1.37 0.46
N LEU A 127 -13.98 1.65 1.76
CA LEU A 127 -14.10 0.64 2.81
C LEU A 127 -15.35 -0.24 2.61
N LEU A 128 -16.50 0.38 2.36
CA LEU A 128 -17.74 -0.35 2.08
C LEU A 128 -17.66 -1.19 0.80
N LYS A 129 -16.97 -0.70 -0.23
CA LYS A 129 -16.72 -1.45 -1.47
C LYS A 129 -15.87 -2.69 -1.20
N GLU A 130 -14.77 -2.56 -0.46
CA GLU A 130 -13.91 -3.70 -0.12
C GLU A 130 -14.58 -4.69 0.84
N ALA A 131 -15.33 -4.21 1.84
CA ALA A 131 -16.10 -5.06 2.74
C ALA A 131 -17.09 -5.95 1.95
N ARG A 132 -17.77 -5.39 0.95
CA ARG A 132 -18.66 -6.16 0.07
C ARG A 132 -17.93 -7.18 -0.79
N LYS A 133 -16.70 -6.87 -1.24
CA LYS A 133 -15.87 -7.86 -1.95
C LYS A 133 -15.50 -9.02 -1.03
N VAL A 134 -15.11 -8.76 0.23
CA VAL A 134 -14.89 -9.80 1.25
C VAL A 134 -16.15 -10.65 1.42
N ALA A 135 -17.31 -10.00 1.61
CA ALA A 135 -18.57 -10.73 1.78
C ALA A 135 -18.94 -11.61 0.57
N SER A 136 -18.68 -11.12 -0.64
CA SER A 136 -18.93 -11.84 -1.89
C SER A 136 -17.97 -13.02 -2.05
N ASP A 137 -16.72 -12.85 -1.62
CA ASP A 137 -15.72 -13.91 -1.62
C ASP A 137 -16.08 -15.00 -0.61
N LYS A 138 -16.83 -14.72 0.47
CA LYS A 138 -17.21 -15.69 1.51
C LYS A 138 -15.99 -16.39 2.15
N PRO A 139 -15.08 -15.66 2.80
CA PRO A 139 -13.87 -16.22 3.42
C PRO A 139 -14.18 -17.36 4.41
N TRP A 140 -15.27 -17.24 5.18
CA TRP A 140 -15.74 -18.22 6.19
C TRP A 140 -16.07 -19.61 5.62
N THR A 141 -16.17 -19.80 4.30
CA THR A 141 -16.38 -21.14 3.72
C THR A 141 -15.07 -21.90 3.50
N VAL A 142 -13.93 -21.24 3.66
CA VAL A 142 -12.59 -21.82 3.41
C VAL A 142 -11.59 -21.53 4.53
N LEU A 143 -11.86 -20.52 5.36
CA LEU A 143 -11.10 -20.20 6.56
C LEU A 143 -12.00 -20.47 7.79
N PRO A 144 -11.74 -21.53 8.58
CA PRO A 144 -12.47 -21.79 9.83
C PRO A 144 -12.21 -20.72 10.90
N SER A 145 -13.09 -20.62 11.88
CA SER A 145 -13.07 -19.60 12.94
C SER A 145 -11.87 -19.67 13.89
N ASN A 146 -11.19 -20.81 13.95
CA ASN A 146 -9.96 -20.96 14.72
C ASN A 146 -8.69 -20.61 13.93
N GLN A 147 -8.80 -20.24 12.65
CA GLN A 147 -7.66 -19.73 11.89
C GLN A 147 -7.44 -18.26 12.19
N ILE A 148 -6.26 -17.97 12.71
CA ILE A 148 -5.78 -16.62 12.96
C ILE A 148 -4.54 -16.42 12.08
N PHE A 149 -4.48 -15.31 11.36
CA PHE A 149 -3.30 -14.93 10.57
C PHE A 149 -2.83 -13.53 10.95
N LEU A 150 -1.51 -13.33 10.85
CA LEU A 150 -0.84 -12.08 11.14
C LEU A 150 -0.76 -11.25 9.86
N CYS A 151 -1.07 -9.96 9.96
CA CYS A 151 -0.86 -8.97 8.91
C CYS A 151 0.09 -7.89 9.44
N GLU A 152 1.21 -7.68 8.75
CA GLU A 152 2.19 -6.64 9.07
C GLU A 152 2.10 -5.49 8.05
N ASP A 153 1.83 -4.30 8.55
CA ASP A 153 1.82 -3.08 7.75
C ASP A 153 3.27 -2.55 7.55
N TYR A 154 3.44 -1.53 6.71
CA TYR A 154 4.76 -0.98 6.38
C TYR A 154 5.48 -0.33 7.58
N HIS A 155 4.75 0.03 8.63
CA HIS A 155 5.29 0.51 9.91
C HIS A 155 5.64 -0.62 10.88
N LYS A 156 5.43 -1.88 10.48
CA LYS A 156 5.58 -3.09 11.30
C LYS A 156 4.54 -3.18 12.42
N GLU A 157 3.42 -2.49 12.29
CA GLU A 157 2.25 -2.73 13.14
C GLU A 157 1.68 -4.12 12.84
N MET A 158 1.39 -4.85 13.91
CA MET A 158 0.91 -6.22 13.84
C MET A 158 -0.60 -6.26 14.07
N PHE A 159 -1.30 -6.83 13.09
CA PHE A 159 -2.74 -7.05 13.15
C PHE A 159 -3.03 -8.55 13.05
N PHE A 160 -3.73 -9.08 14.05
CA PHE A 160 -4.18 -10.46 14.06
C PHE A 160 -5.63 -10.50 13.60
N VAL A 161 -5.87 -11.29 12.56
CA VAL A 161 -7.16 -11.36 11.88
C VAL A 161 -7.75 -12.75 12.04
N SER A 162 -9.00 -12.80 12.50
CA SER A 162 -9.82 -14.00 12.57
C SER A 162 -11.09 -13.82 11.73
N ILE A 163 -11.58 -14.91 11.14
CA ILE A 163 -12.81 -14.91 10.34
C ILE A 163 -13.89 -15.66 11.13
N THR A 164 -14.98 -14.98 11.47
CA THR A 164 -16.11 -15.58 12.20
C THR A 164 -17.24 -15.98 11.24
N GLY A 165 -18.06 -16.95 11.64
CA GLY A 165 -19.28 -17.29 10.89
C GLY A 165 -19.38 -18.71 10.34
N HIS A 166 -18.87 -19.72 11.02
CA HIS A 166 -19.17 -21.11 10.66
C HIS A 166 -20.47 -21.58 11.34
N GLU A 167 -21.19 -22.52 10.73
CA GLU A 167 -22.34 -23.22 11.36
C GLU A 167 -23.51 -22.37 11.91
N GLY A 168 -23.75 -21.18 11.37
CA GLY A 168 -24.88 -20.32 11.77
C GLY A 168 -24.51 -19.21 12.74
N GLU A 169 -23.23 -19.07 13.07
CA GLU A 169 -22.67 -17.90 13.75
C GLU A 169 -22.79 -16.61 12.91
N GLU A 170 -22.66 -15.47 13.60
CA GLU A 170 -22.55 -14.17 12.95
C GLU A 170 -21.32 -14.14 12.04
N LEU A 171 -21.53 -13.81 10.76
CA LEU A 171 -20.44 -13.74 9.79
C LEU A 171 -19.65 -12.46 9.98
N GLY A 172 -18.32 -12.58 10.10
CA GLY A 172 -17.51 -11.39 10.28
C GLY A 172 -16.02 -11.58 10.13
N VAL A 173 -15.33 -10.48 10.39
CA VAL A 173 -13.88 -10.36 10.47
C VAL A 173 -13.58 -9.64 11.77
N GLU A 174 -12.80 -10.27 12.64
CA GLU A 174 -12.29 -9.68 13.86
C GLU A 174 -10.81 -9.40 13.71
N ILE A 175 -10.41 -8.20 14.10
CA ILE A 175 -9.05 -7.71 13.95
C ILE A 175 -8.62 -7.15 15.30
N TYR A 176 -7.52 -7.65 15.82
CA TYR A 176 -6.92 -7.09 17.03
C TYR A 176 -5.48 -6.68 16.77
N ARG A 177 -5.04 -5.66 17.49
CA ARG A 177 -3.67 -5.16 17.41
C ARG A 177 -2.79 -5.93 18.39
N GLU A 178 -1.53 -6.08 18.01
CA GLU A 178 -0.47 -6.59 18.88
C GLU A 178 -0.74 -7.99 19.47
N TRP A 179 0.19 -8.47 20.30
CA TRP A 179 0.15 -9.82 20.85
C TRP A 179 -0.98 -10.05 21.84
N ASP A 180 -1.47 -9.00 22.50
CA ASP A 180 -2.63 -9.11 23.39
C ASP A 180 -3.90 -9.45 22.60
N GLY A 181 -4.05 -8.84 21.42
CA GLY A 181 -5.07 -9.22 20.45
C GLY A 181 -4.99 -10.68 20.03
N PHE A 182 -3.78 -11.17 19.75
CA PHE A 182 -3.58 -12.58 19.42
C PHE A 182 -3.97 -13.53 20.55
N ARG A 183 -3.55 -13.23 21.79
CA ARG A 183 -3.89 -14.03 22.98
C ARG A 183 -5.40 -14.04 23.22
N TYR A 184 -6.05 -12.91 23.00
CA TYR A 184 -7.50 -12.78 23.09
C TYR A 184 -8.21 -13.68 22.07
N LEU A 185 -7.78 -13.65 20.81
CA LEU A 185 -8.33 -14.51 19.75
C LEU A 185 -8.12 -16.01 20.02
N LEU A 186 -7.06 -16.40 20.73
CA LEU A 186 -6.83 -17.78 21.13
C LEU A 186 -7.76 -18.26 22.27
N GLY A 187 -8.52 -17.35 22.89
CA GLY A 187 -9.32 -17.66 24.08
C GLY A 187 -8.46 -17.88 25.34
N ASN A 188 -7.17 -17.58 25.28
CA ASN A 188 -6.24 -17.67 26.42
C ASN A 188 -6.40 -16.42 27.30
N ARG A 189 -7.56 -16.27 27.93
CA ARG A 189 -7.81 -15.22 28.92
C ARG A 189 -7.22 -15.65 30.26
N GLU A 190 -6.03 -15.18 30.59
CA GLU A 190 -5.49 -15.28 31.96
C GLU A 190 -6.14 -14.18 32.83
N GLY A 191 -7.30 -14.51 33.42
CA GLY A 191 -7.99 -13.64 34.38
C GLY A 191 -8.98 -12.63 33.77
N PRO A 192 -9.49 -11.68 34.57
CA PRO A 192 -10.41 -10.62 34.14
C PRO A 192 -9.69 -9.53 33.33
N SER A 193 -8.77 -9.94 32.45
CA SER A 193 -8.08 -9.01 31.56
C SER A 193 -9.14 -8.32 30.70
N PRO A 194 -9.07 -7.00 30.58
CA PRO A 194 -10.01 -6.29 29.74
C PRO A 194 -9.91 -6.74 28.28
N GLU A 195 -11.02 -6.60 27.57
CA GLU A 195 -11.07 -6.92 26.15
C GLU A 195 -10.16 -5.94 25.40
N PRO A 196 -9.12 -6.43 24.71
CA PRO A 196 -8.21 -5.56 24.00
C PRO A 196 -8.99 -4.83 22.91
N GLY A 197 -8.58 -3.59 22.63
CA GLY A 197 -9.18 -2.81 21.56
C GLY A 197 -9.11 -3.57 20.23
N GLY A 198 -10.23 -3.61 19.50
CA GLY A 198 -10.38 -4.41 18.30
C GLY A 198 -11.24 -3.73 17.24
N LEU A 199 -11.02 -4.09 15.98
CA LEU A 199 -11.88 -3.71 14.87
C LEU A 199 -12.71 -4.93 14.47
N VAL A 200 -14.03 -4.81 14.52
CA VAL A 200 -14.97 -5.87 14.22
C VAL A 200 -15.85 -5.46 13.05
N VAL A 201 -15.91 -6.32 12.05
CA VAL A 201 -16.74 -6.14 10.85
C VAL A 201 -17.65 -7.34 10.74
N THR A 202 -18.94 -7.15 10.98
CA THR A 202 -19.93 -8.22 10.79
C THR A 202 -20.83 -7.95 9.58
N PHE A 203 -21.46 -8.99 9.03
CA PHE A 203 -22.29 -8.90 7.84
C PHE A 203 -23.75 -9.24 8.15
N GLN A 204 -24.54 -8.22 8.45
CA GLN A 204 -25.90 -8.34 8.98
C GLN A 204 -26.98 -8.01 7.94
N GLU A 205 -28.23 -8.42 8.18
CA GLU A 205 -29.35 -7.95 7.37
C GLU A 205 -29.73 -6.51 7.72
N ARG A 206 -30.35 -5.80 6.78
CA ARG A 206 -30.72 -4.38 6.98
C ARG A 206 -31.61 -4.16 8.20
N GLN A 207 -32.47 -5.12 8.53
CA GLN A 207 -33.40 -5.03 9.66
C GLN A 207 -32.70 -5.16 11.02
N ASP A 208 -31.49 -5.71 11.04
CA ASP A 208 -30.69 -5.90 12.26
C ASP A 208 -29.71 -4.73 12.51
N MET A 209 -29.67 -3.77 11.59
CA MET A 209 -28.81 -2.59 11.69
C MET A 209 -29.40 -1.54 12.62
N THR A 210 -28.52 -0.86 13.36
CA THR A 210 -28.91 0.24 14.25
C THR A 210 -29.27 1.50 13.44
N GLU A 211 -29.98 2.45 14.05
CA GLU A 211 -30.28 3.73 13.40
C GLU A 211 -29.02 4.50 13.02
N GLU A 212 -27.97 4.41 13.85
CA GLU A 212 -26.65 5.00 13.57
C GLU A 212 -26.05 4.42 12.27
N ASP A 213 -26.10 3.09 12.10
CA ASP A 213 -25.62 2.41 10.88
C ASP A 213 -26.38 2.91 9.65
N LEU A 214 -27.71 2.95 9.74
CA LEU A 214 -28.56 3.41 8.62
C LEU A 214 -28.26 4.86 8.25
N CYS A 215 -28.06 5.74 9.24
CA CYS A 215 -27.65 7.13 9.04
C CYS A 215 -26.26 7.23 8.38
N PHE A 216 -25.31 6.41 8.82
CA PHE A 216 -23.98 6.33 8.22
C PHE A 216 -24.03 5.97 6.73
N PHE A 217 -24.79 4.93 6.35
CA PHE A 217 -24.96 4.55 4.94
C PHE A 217 -25.66 5.63 4.11
N LYS A 218 -26.67 6.29 4.69
CA LYS A 218 -27.39 7.38 4.04
C LYS A 218 -26.47 8.58 3.79
N ARG A 219 -25.63 8.95 4.75
CA ARG A 219 -24.62 10.04 4.61
C ARG A 219 -23.69 9.78 3.43
N LEU A 220 -23.25 8.53 3.28
CA LEU A 220 -22.37 8.12 2.18
C LEU A 220 -23.09 7.95 0.83
N ASN A 221 -24.39 8.28 0.75
CA ASN A 221 -25.23 8.08 -0.43
C ASN A 221 -25.15 6.63 -0.97
N CYS A 222 -25.08 5.66 -0.05
CA CYS A 222 -25.05 4.25 -0.39
C CYS A 222 -26.47 3.67 -0.35
N SER A 223 -26.90 3.04 -1.44
CA SER A 223 -28.18 2.34 -1.52
C SER A 223 -28.04 0.89 -1.07
N PHE A 224 -29.01 0.40 -0.29
CA PHE A 224 -29.04 -0.97 0.22
C PHE A 224 -29.38 -1.99 -0.88
N VAL A 225 -28.40 -2.38 -1.70
CA VAL A 225 -28.48 -3.48 -2.69
C VAL A 225 -27.89 -4.80 -2.16
N GLY A 226 -28.73 -5.79 -1.86
CA GLY A 226 -28.32 -7.13 -1.41
C GLY A 226 -28.73 -7.44 0.04
N LYS A 227 -28.54 -8.70 0.47
CA LYS A 227 -29.04 -9.19 1.77
C LYS A 227 -28.17 -8.82 2.97
N ARG A 228 -26.85 -8.84 2.82
CA ARG A 228 -25.91 -8.66 3.94
C ARG A 228 -25.05 -7.42 3.76
N TRP A 229 -25.01 -6.62 4.81
CA TRP A 229 -24.39 -5.30 4.86
C TRP A 229 -23.32 -5.26 5.95
N PRO A 230 -22.16 -4.63 5.70
CA PRO A 230 -21.10 -4.57 6.69
C PRO A 230 -21.50 -3.64 7.84
N LYS A 231 -21.47 -4.13 9.07
CA LYS A 231 -21.54 -3.35 10.29
C LYS A 231 -20.12 -3.20 10.83
N LEU A 232 -19.68 -1.95 10.95
CA LEU A 232 -18.30 -1.61 11.29
C LEU A 232 -18.27 -1.15 12.75
N ARG A 233 -17.48 -1.80 13.61
CA ARG A 233 -17.33 -1.40 15.01
C ARG A 233 -15.88 -1.40 15.44
N VAL A 234 -15.52 -0.38 16.21
CA VAL A 234 -14.32 -0.34 17.02
C VAL A 234 -14.73 -0.64 18.43
N LEU A 235 -14.10 -1.66 19.01
CA LEU A 235 -14.24 -2.05 20.40
C LEU A 235 -13.06 -1.44 21.14
N GLN A 236 -13.35 -0.77 22.26
CA GLN A 236 -12.35 -0.24 23.16
C GLN A 236 -12.83 -0.48 24.59
N GLU A 237 -11.90 -0.82 25.48
CA GLU A 237 -12.24 -1.15 26.86
C GLU A 237 -12.99 -0.01 27.56
N GLY A 238 -14.13 -0.35 28.17
CA GLY A 238 -14.94 0.61 28.94
C GLY A 238 -15.70 1.63 28.10
N GLU A 239 -15.59 1.56 26.77
CA GLU A 239 -16.27 2.46 25.83
C GLU A 239 -17.38 1.73 25.07
N GLU A 240 -18.40 2.49 24.65
CA GLU A 240 -19.43 1.95 23.76
C GLU A 240 -18.86 1.70 22.36
N PRO A 241 -19.24 0.61 21.68
CA PRO A 241 -18.78 0.34 20.32
C PRO A 241 -19.10 1.49 19.37
N ARG A 242 -18.07 2.05 18.73
CA ARG A 242 -18.19 3.21 17.83
C ARG A 242 -17.90 2.85 16.37
N LEU A 243 -18.25 3.75 15.46
CA LEU A 243 -17.78 3.67 14.07
C LEU A 243 -16.27 3.93 13.97
N PRO A 244 -15.56 3.32 12.99
CA PRO A 244 -14.16 3.61 12.77
C PRO A 244 -13.96 5.04 12.28
N ASP A 245 -12.83 5.62 12.65
CA ASP A 245 -12.35 6.89 12.12
C ASP A 245 -11.73 6.70 10.70
N PRO A 246 -11.36 7.79 10.01
CA PRO A 246 -10.79 7.70 8.66
C PRO A 246 -9.47 6.90 8.56
N ASP A 247 -8.63 6.90 9.59
CA ASP A 247 -7.35 6.19 9.57
C ASP A 247 -7.57 4.69 9.85
N GLU A 248 -8.45 4.35 10.78
CA GLU A 248 -8.95 2.99 11.01
C GLU A 248 -9.62 2.42 9.75
N ALA A 249 -10.35 3.26 9.00
CA ALA A 249 -10.96 2.87 7.73
C ALA A 249 -9.92 2.47 6.66
N LYS A 250 -8.80 3.19 6.56
CA LYS A 250 -7.69 2.83 5.66
C LYS A 250 -7.05 1.51 6.05
N ILE A 251 -6.84 1.29 7.35
CA ILE A 251 -6.31 0.03 7.88
C ILE A 251 -7.24 -1.13 7.50
N LEU A 252 -8.55 -0.96 7.70
CA LEU A 252 -9.55 -1.98 7.34
C LEU A 252 -9.56 -2.31 5.83
N ILE A 253 -9.43 -1.31 4.95
CA ILE A 253 -9.32 -1.53 3.50
C ILE A 253 -8.14 -2.45 3.18
N TRP A 254 -6.98 -2.18 3.76
CA TRP A 254 -5.79 -2.99 3.56
C TRP A 254 -5.95 -4.41 4.15
N LEU A 255 -6.49 -4.54 5.35
CA LEU A 255 -6.74 -5.84 5.99
C LEU A 255 -7.74 -6.68 5.20
N PHE A 256 -8.76 -6.09 4.59
CA PHE A 256 -9.66 -6.80 3.70
C PHE A 256 -8.96 -7.37 2.47
N SER A 257 -7.98 -6.65 1.91
CA SER A 257 -7.12 -7.21 0.84
C SER A 257 -6.37 -8.46 1.34
N CYS A 258 -5.85 -8.42 2.57
CA CYS A 258 -5.18 -9.56 3.21
C CYS A 258 -6.13 -10.75 3.39
N VAL A 259 -7.34 -10.53 3.93
CA VAL A 259 -8.39 -11.55 4.06
C VAL A 259 -8.70 -12.22 2.73
N ARG A 260 -8.87 -11.44 1.67
CA ARG A 260 -9.18 -11.95 0.33
C ARG A 260 -8.02 -12.75 -0.27
N SER A 261 -6.78 -12.28 -0.08
CA SER A 261 -5.56 -12.99 -0.47
C SER A 261 -5.44 -14.35 0.23
N MET A 262 -5.62 -14.38 1.56
CA MET A 262 -5.59 -15.61 2.35
C MET A 262 -6.70 -16.59 1.93
N SER A 263 -7.92 -16.08 1.73
CA SER A 263 -9.06 -16.87 1.23
C SER A 263 -8.78 -17.48 -0.15
N SER A 264 -8.15 -16.71 -1.05
CA SER A 264 -7.76 -17.18 -2.38
C SER A 264 -6.73 -18.31 -2.29
N LYS A 265 -5.76 -18.21 -1.38
CA LYS A 265 -4.74 -19.24 -1.13
C LYS A 265 -5.37 -20.52 -0.58
N ALA A 266 -6.22 -20.41 0.43
CA ALA A 266 -6.96 -21.54 0.99
C ALA A 266 -7.77 -22.27 -0.08
N ARG A 267 -8.47 -21.55 -0.97
CA ARG A 267 -9.21 -22.15 -2.11
C ARG A 267 -8.32 -22.91 -3.09
N LYS A 268 -7.07 -22.49 -3.25
CA LYS A 268 -6.10 -23.18 -4.10
C LYS A 268 -5.47 -24.40 -3.42
N GLY A 269 -5.96 -24.78 -2.23
CA GLY A 269 -5.45 -25.90 -1.46
C GLY A 269 -4.18 -25.59 -0.66
N GLN A 270 -3.78 -24.31 -0.55
CA GLN A 270 -2.68 -23.95 0.34
C GLN A 270 -3.16 -24.06 1.79
N GLU A 271 -2.46 -24.86 2.58
CA GLU A 271 -2.72 -24.99 4.01
C GLU A 271 -2.38 -23.68 4.75
N ILE A 272 -3.36 -23.19 5.50
CA ILE A 272 -3.20 -22.06 6.42
C ILE A 272 -3.16 -22.65 7.83
N PRO A 273 -2.03 -22.50 8.56
CA PRO A 273 -1.83 -23.15 9.85
C PRO A 273 -2.84 -22.63 10.88
N VAL A 274 -3.17 -23.48 11.84
CA VAL A 274 -3.98 -23.12 13.01
C VAL A 274 -3.03 -22.89 14.20
N PRO A 275 -2.83 -21.64 14.67
CA PRO A 275 -1.79 -21.34 15.66
C PRO A 275 -1.91 -22.15 16.95
N ALA A 276 -3.13 -22.38 17.44
CA ALA A 276 -3.38 -23.17 18.64
C ALA A 276 -2.91 -24.63 18.55
N LYS A 277 -2.82 -25.21 17.35
CA LYS A 277 -2.43 -26.61 17.14
C LYS A 277 -0.97 -26.77 16.75
N GLU A 278 -0.48 -25.86 15.93
CA GLU A 278 0.80 -26.04 15.23
C GLU A 278 1.92 -25.14 15.76
N GLN A 279 1.62 -24.19 16.66
CA GLN A 279 2.53 -23.11 17.06
C GLN A 279 3.08 -22.35 15.84
N LYS A 280 2.31 -22.30 14.76
CA LYS A 280 2.65 -21.63 13.50
C LYS A 280 1.55 -20.68 13.09
N ILE A 281 1.95 -19.56 12.51
CA ILE A 281 1.02 -18.55 12.01
C ILE A 281 1.38 -18.17 10.57
N ALA A 282 0.36 -18.00 9.74
CA ALA A 282 0.55 -17.36 8.44
C ALA A 282 0.70 -15.85 8.64
N ALA A 283 1.82 -15.30 8.21
CA ALA A 283 2.12 -13.88 8.25
C ALA A 283 2.07 -13.28 6.84
N PHE A 284 1.25 -12.27 6.63
CA PHE A 284 1.17 -11.47 5.42
C PHE A 284 1.87 -10.14 5.62
N LYS A 285 2.87 -9.84 4.77
CA LYS A 285 3.58 -8.56 4.80
C LYS A 285 3.13 -7.69 3.64
N SER A 286 2.68 -6.48 3.96
CA SER A 286 2.19 -5.52 2.96
C SER A 286 3.22 -5.21 1.87
N TRP A 287 4.49 -5.05 2.20
CA TRP A 287 5.54 -4.69 1.23
C TRP A 287 6.04 -5.86 0.37
N GLU A 288 5.85 -7.10 0.80
CA GLU A 288 6.26 -8.28 0.01
C GLU A 288 5.13 -8.85 -0.83
N MET A 289 3.87 -8.54 -0.48
CA MET A 289 2.65 -9.17 -1.03
C MET A 289 2.73 -10.71 -1.00
N LYS A 290 3.48 -11.24 -0.03
CA LYS A 290 3.75 -12.67 0.17
C LYS A 290 3.29 -13.08 1.55
N THR A 291 2.85 -14.33 1.63
CA THR A 291 2.57 -14.99 2.91
C THR A 291 3.77 -15.84 3.26
N GLN A 292 4.24 -15.72 4.49
CA GLN A 292 5.28 -16.55 5.07
C GLN A 292 4.64 -17.33 6.23
N ILE A 293 5.09 -18.55 6.48
CA ILE A 293 4.74 -19.28 7.70
C ILE A 293 5.83 -19.00 8.72
N ARG A 294 5.45 -18.59 9.93
CA ARG A 294 6.37 -18.31 11.03
C ARG A 294 6.01 -19.11 12.27
N ASP A 295 7.00 -19.42 13.10
CA ASP A 295 6.75 -20.02 14.40
C ASP A 295 6.28 -18.94 15.39
N VAL A 296 5.24 -19.25 16.17
CA VAL A 296 4.64 -18.33 17.15
C VAL A 296 5.62 -18.04 18.30
N SER A 297 6.50 -19.00 18.61
CA SER A 297 7.53 -18.87 19.64
C SER A 297 8.55 -17.76 19.37
N GLU A 298 8.74 -17.38 18.09
CA GLU A 298 9.59 -16.23 17.70
C GLU A 298 9.08 -14.91 18.30
N PHE A 299 7.82 -14.89 18.74
CA PHE A 299 7.16 -13.67 19.16
C PHE A 299 6.66 -13.67 20.60
N THR A 300 6.52 -14.84 21.20
CA THR A 300 6.11 -14.98 22.61
C THR A 300 7.29 -14.90 23.57
N THR A 301 8.43 -14.29 23.18
CA THR A 301 9.49 -14.06 24.17
C THR A 301 8.92 -13.09 25.19
N PRO A 302 8.73 -13.49 26.46
CA PRO A 302 8.24 -12.57 27.48
C PRO A 302 9.20 -11.38 27.50
N ALA A 303 8.66 -10.16 27.49
CA ALA A 303 9.44 -9.00 27.87
C ALA A 303 10.03 -9.36 29.23
N VAL A 304 11.35 -9.51 29.28
CA VAL A 304 12.04 -9.71 30.56
C VAL A 304 11.76 -8.43 31.33
N ASP A 305 10.99 -8.53 32.41
CA ASP A 305 10.74 -7.43 33.33
C ASP A 305 12.10 -6.93 33.85
N ASP A 306 12.54 -5.77 33.36
CA ASP A 306 13.67 -4.98 33.88
C ASP A 306 13.20 -3.99 34.95
#